data_AF-A0A833JDL0-F1
#
_entry.id   AF-A0A833JDL0-F1
#
_cell.length_a   1.000
_cell.length_b   1.000
_cell.length_c   1.000
_cell.angle_alpha   90.00
_cell.angle_beta   90.00
_cell.angle_gamma   90.00
#
_symmetry.space_group_name_H-M   'P 1'
#
loop_
_entity.id
_entity.type
_entity.pdbx_description
1 polymer ?
#
loop_
_entity_poly.entity_id
_entity_poly.type
_entity_poly.pdbx_seq_one_letter_code
_entity_poly.pdbx_strand_id
1 'polypeptide(L)'
;MSTLSQAICHGTFGELIQGVIHSKPFLITLPIQKFSCVKYYEGIAKNNRELFVKSYLAADILREKLGKEGVYALDIHSELTRGKGLASSSADIVATLKAILHNENYDEESESELISSICRQVEPTDGVMFPGFNAYFHHDCKLKEKLGFFPIEIIGVVEDGFVDTLKFNSKNIKYSRDEIRVQKLLENAQV
;
A
#
# COMPACT_ATOMS: atom_id res chain seq x y z
N MET A 1 6.73 -13.94 27.46
CA MET A 1 7.34 -14.42 26.20
C MET A 1 7.03 -13.37 25.15
N SER A 2 8.03 -12.87 24.43
CA SER A 2 7.80 -11.93 23.32
C SER A 2 7.09 -12.67 22.20
N THR A 3 5.86 -12.30 21.88
CA THR A 3 5.18 -12.83 20.70
C THR A 3 5.79 -12.17 19.47
N LEU A 4 6.18 -13.01 18.51
CA LEU A 4 6.76 -12.60 17.24
C LEU A 4 5.80 -13.03 16.14
N SER A 5 5.35 -12.06 15.35
CA SER A 5 4.64 -12.30 14.10
C SER A 5 5.41 -11.62 12.96
N GLN A 6 5.16 -12.08 11.74
CA GLN A 6 5.73 -11.47 10.55
C GLN A 6 4.71 -11.49 9.41
N ALA A 7 4.84 -10.53 8.51
CA ALA A 7 4.07 -10.48 7.29
C ALA A 7 4.85 -9.80 6.18
N ILE A 8 4.43 -10.07 4.94
CA ILE A 8 4.96 -9.45 3.75
C ILE A 8 3.88 -8.67 3.00
N CYS A 9 4.29 -7.66 2.24
CA CYS A 9 3.47 -6.99 1.26
C CYS A 9 4.28 -6.76 0.00
N HIS A 10 3.73 -7.19 -1.13
CA HIS A 10 4.32 -6.96 -2.44
C HIS A 10 4.18 -5.51 -2.86
N GLY A 11 5.20 -4.99 -3.54
CA GLY A 11 5.12 -3.66 -4.15
C GLY A 11 4.33 -3.68 -5.45
N THR A 12 4.24 -2.52 -6.07
CA THR A 12 3.79 -2.34 -7.46
C THR A 12 4.92 -1.74 -8.29
N PHE A 13 4.88 -1.85 -9.61
CA PHE A 13 5.81 -1.14 -10.51
C PHE A 13 5.09 0.05 -11.15
N GLY A 14 4.90 1.13 -10.40
CA GLY A 14 3.99 2.20 -10.76
C GLY A 14 2.55 1.68 -10.87
N GLU A 15 1.82 2.15 -11.88
CA GLU A 15 0.45 1.77 -12.16
C GLU A 15 0.33 1.21 -13.58
N LEU A 16 -0.50 0.18 -13.77
CA LEU A 16 -0.80 -0.34 -15.12
C LEU A 16 -1.57 0.71 -15.92
N ILE A 17 -2.52 1.36 -15.24
CA ILE A 17 -3.37 2.43 -15.78
C ILE A 17 -3.60 3.44 -14.65
N GLN A 18 -3.53 4.72 -14.94
CA GLN A 18 -3.98 5.80 -14.05
C GLN A 18 -4.96 6.70 -14.79
N GLY A 19 -6.00 7.17 -14.09
CA GLY A 19 -6.99 8.05 -14.69
C GLY A 19 -8.04 8.54 -13.70
N VAL A 20 -9.19 8.92 -14.23
CA VAL A 20 -10.30 9.48 -13.44
C VAL A 20 -11.61 8.79 -13.80
N ILE A 21 -12.40 8.40 -12.80
CA ILE A 21 -13.77 7.88 -12.97
C ILE A 21 -14.71 8.76 -12.16
N HIS A 22 -15.72 9.37 -12.79
CA HIS A 22 -16.65 10.29 -12.11
C HIS A 22 -15.94 11.37 -11.28
N SER A 23 -14.91 12.01 -11.85
CA SER A 23 -14.05 13.00 -11.17
C SER A 23 -13.23 12.48 -9.99
N LYS A 24 -13.16 11.15 -9.78
CA LYS A 24 -12.32 10.52 -8.77
C LYS A 24 -11.07 9.91 -9.40
N PRO A 25 -9.86 10.33 -8.97
CA PRO A 25 -8.62 9.65 -9.30
C PRO A 25 -8.68 8.16 -8.97
N PHE A 26 -8.30 7.33 -9.93
CA PHE A 26 -8.16 5.90 -9.74
C PHE A 26 -6.92 5.39 -10.46
N LEU A 27 -6.47 4.21 -10.06
CA LEU A 27 -5.41 3.48 -10.72
C LEU A 27 -5.77 2.00 -10.85
N ILE A 28 -5.10 1.29 -11.75
CA ILE A 28 -5.01 -0.16 -11.74
C ILE A 28 -3.59 -0.52 -11.31
N THR A 29 -3.48 -1.34 -10.27
CA THR A 29 -2.19 -1.76 -9.72
C THR A 29 -1.38 -2.58 -10.72
N LEU A 30 -0.05 -2.55 -10.59
CA LEU A 30 0.88 -3.36 -11.37
C LEU A 30 1.77 -4.19 -10.42
N PRO A 31 1.20 -5.18 -9.71
CA PRO A 31 1.89 -5.90 -8.63
C PRO A 31 3.16 -6.59 -9.13
N ILE A 32 4.20 -6.59 -8.29
CA ILE A 32 5.49 -7.25 -8.56
C ILE A 32 5.88 -8.22 -7.45
N GLN A 33 6.82 -9.12 -7.75
CA GLN A 33 7.27 -10.11 -6.77
C GLN A 33 8.18 -9.53 -5.67
N LYS A 34 8.78 -8.35 -5.87
CA LYS A 34 9.54 -7.67 -4.80
C LYS A 34 8.60 -7.24 -3.67
N PHE A 35 9.08 -7.32 -2.44
CA PHE A 35 8.24 -7.10 -1.26
C PHE A 35 8.94 -6.33 -0.15
N SER A 36 8.11 -5.84 0.78
CA SER A 36 8.53 -5.46 2.13
C SER A 36 8.11 -6.54 3.12
N CYS A 37 9.00 -6.89 4.04
CA CYS A 37 8.78 -7.84 5.12
C CYS A 37 8.91 -7.11 6.46
N VAL A 38 7.90 -7.24 7.31
CA VAL A 38 7.90 -6.68 8.67
C VAL A 38 7.80 -7.78 9.69
N LYS A 39 8.68 -7.73 10.69
CA LYS A 39 8.57 -8.51 11.93
C LYS A 39 8.07 -7.59 13.04
N TYR A 40 7.02 -8.02 13.72
CA TYR A 40 6.42 -7.33 14.86
C TYR A 40 6.80 -8.03 16.16
N TYR A 41 7.22 -7.23 17.14
CA TYR A 41 7.62 -7.72 18.46
C TYR A 41 6.81 -7.01 19.54
N GLU A 42 6.03 -7.77 20.31
CA GLU A 42 5.36 -7.25 21.51
C GLU A 42 6.32 -7.24 22.70
N GLY A 43 6.30 -6.16 23.50
CA GLY A 43 7.12 -6.01 24.71
C GLY A 43 8.58 -5.65 24.48
N ILE A 44 8.97 -5.37 23.23
CA ILE A 44 10.35 -4.97 22.85
C ILE A 44 10.31 -3.55 22.32
N ALA A 45 11.30 -2.72 22.67
CA ALA A 45 11.48 -1.41 22.08
C ALA A 45 12.71 -1.40 21.15
N LYS A 46 12.60 -0.73 20.00
CA LYS A 46 13.73 -0.45 19.09
C LYS A 46 13.78 1.04 18.77
N ASN A 47 14.98 1.58 18.59
CA ASN A 47 15.19 2.99 18.22
C ASN A 47 15.24 3.17 16.70
N ASN A 48 14.14 2.89 16.00
CA ASN A 48 14.01 3.07 14.55
C ASN A 48 12.70 3.75 14.12
N ARG A 49 11.95 4.33 15.05
CA ARG A 49 10.69 5.03 14.76
C ARG A 49 10.86 6.17 13.77
N GLU A 50 11.95 6.93 13.87
CA GLU A 50 12.27 8.03 12.95
C GLU A 50 12.54 7.59 11.51
N LEU A 51 12.99 6.34 11.30
CA LEU A 51 13.24 5.79 9.96
C LEU A 51 11.95 5.31 9.27
N PHE A 52 10.96 4.92 10.07
CA PHE A 52 9.71 4.27 9.64
C PHE A 52 8.47 4.96 10.23
N VAL A 53 8.46 6.29 10.23
CA VAL A 53 7.43 7.13 10.87
C VAL A 53 6.01 6.69 10.49
N LYS A 54 5.75 6.46 9.20
CA LYS A 54 4.41 6.10 8.71
C LYS A 54 3.98 4.70 9.12
N SER A 55 4.89 3.73 9.11
CA SER A 55 4.62 2.37 9.58
C SER A 55 4.30 2.35 11.07
N TYR A 56 5.05 3.11 11.87
CA TYR A 56 4.76 3.25 13.30
C TYR A 56 3.47 4.01 13.56
N LEU A 57 3.15 5.06 12.80
CA LEU A 57 1.86 5.75 12.90
C LEU A 57 0.69 4.80 12.59
N ALA A 58 0.79 4.01 11.52
CA ALA A 58 -0.22 3.00 11.17
C ALA A 58 -0.37 1.94 12.27
N ALA A 59 0.75 1.45 12.80
CA ALA A 59 0.77 0.50 13.91
C ALA A 59 0.14 1.07 15.18
N ASP A 60 0.42 2.33 15.54
CA ASP A 60 -0.16 2.99 16.70
C ASP A 60 -1.70 3.12 16.54
N ILE A 61 -2.20 3.53 15.36
CA ILE A 61 -3.64 3.60 15.06
C ILE A 61 -4.31 2.22 15.19
N LEU A 62 -3.68 1.17 14.65
CA LEU A 62 -4.23 -0.18 14.73
C LEU A 62 -4.22 -0.70 16.18
N ARG A 63 -3.12 -0.53 16.90
CA ARG A 63 -3.00 -0.98 18.29
C ARG A 63 -4.01 -0.28 19.20
N GLU A 64 -4.25 1.01 19.00
CA GLU A 64 -5.31 1.75 19.69
C GLU A 64 -6.69 1.11 19.43
N LYS A 65 -7.03 0.83 18.16
CA LYS A 65 -8.28 0.16 17.80
C LYS A 65 -8.43 -1.23 18.43
N LEU A 66 -7.32 -1.94 18.63
CA LEU A 66 -7.27 -3.27 19.25
C LEU A 66 -7.18 -3.22 20.79
N GLY A 67 -7.09 -2.03 21.40
CA GLY A 67 -6.91 -1.87 22.85
C GLY A 67 -5.55 -2.39 23.36
N LYS A 68 -4.51 -2.36 22.52
CA LYS A 68 -3.18 -2.87 22.85
C LYS A 68 -2.34 -1.78 23.51
N GLU A 69 -1.86 -2.07 24.71
CA GLU A 69 -0.96 -1.21 25.47
C GLU A 69 0.46 -1.78 25.52
N GLY A 70 1.41 -0.97 26.00
CA GLY A 70 2.81 -1.38 26.15
C GLY A 70 3.67 -1.11 24.92
N VAL A 71 4.96 -1.42 25.06
CA VAL A 71 5.99 -1.17 24.05
C VAL A 71 6.00 -2.26 22.99
N TYR A 72 6.34 -1.88 21.77
CA TYR A 72 6.51 -2.79 20.65
C TYR A 72 7.58 -2.26 19.69
N ALA A 73 8.07 -3.16 18.83
CA ALA A 73 9.09 -2.83 17.86
C ALA A 73 8.76 -3.44 16.50
N LEU A 74 9.20 -2.75 15.45
CA LEU A 74 9.15 -3.20 14.06
C LEU A 74 10.56 -3.45 13.55
N ASP A 75 10.75 -4.56 12.85
CA ASP A 75 11.93 -4.80 12.01
C ASP A 75 11.48 -4.88 10.55
N ILE A 76 11.89 -3.91 9.74
CA ILE A 76 11.38 -3.72 8.38
C ILE A 76 12.52 -3.95 7.40
N HIS A 77 12.35 -4.94 6.53
CA HIS A 77 13.27 -5.27 5.46
C HIS A 77 12.55 -5.16 4.12
N SER A 78 12.96 -4.21 3.29
CA SER A 78 12.28 -3.88 2.03
C SER A 78 13.22 -4.08 0.84
N GLU A 79 12.81 -4.90 -0.13
CA GLU A 79 13.47 -5.04 -1.44
C GLU A 79 13.10 -3.88 -2.39
N LEU A 80 12.14 -3.05 -1.97
CA LEU A 80 11.56 -1.97 -2.76
C LEU A 80 12.37 -0.68 -2.56
N THR A 81 13.06 -0.25 -3.62
CA THR A 81 13.81 1.00 -3.59
C THR A 81 12.87 2.21 -3.43
N ARG A 82 13.13 3.04 -2.41
CA ARG A 82 12.32 4.22 -2.10
C ARG A 82 12.38 5.26 -3.24
N GLY A 83 11.22 5.85 -3.55
CA GLY A 83 11.06 6.92 -4.54
C GLY A 83 11.28 6.53 -6.00
N LYS A 84 11.19 5.23 -6.31
CA LYS A 84 11.26 4.68 -7.67
C LYS A 84 9.91 4.21 -8.21
N GLY A 85 8.81 4.70 -7.63
CA GLY A 85 7.46 4.25 -8.00
C GLY A 85 7.13 2.82 -7.59
N LEU A 86 7.88 2.24 -6.63
CA LEU A 86 7.70 0.85 -6.21
C LEU A 86 6.70 0.63 -5.06
N ALA A 87 5.95 1.68 -4.70
CA ALA A 87 5.07 1.69 -3.52
C ALA A 87 5.72 1.22 -2.21
N SER A 88 7.04 1.45 -2.03
CA SER A 88 7.80 0.99 -0.86
C SER A 88 7.17 1.44 0.48
N SER A 89 6.70 2.69 0.57
CA SER A 89 6.03 3.22 1.78
C SER A 89 4.73 2.47 2.07
N SER A 90 3.87 2.30 1.05
CA SER A 90 2.61 1.58 1.17
C SER A 90 2.84 0.11 1.56
N ALA A 91 3.83 -0.54 0.95
CA ALA A 91 4.18 -1.93 1.28
C ALA A 91 4.70 -2.06 2.74
N ASP A 92 5.55 -1.13 3.20
CA ASP A 92 6.03 -1.10 4.59
C ASP A 92 4.85 -0.93 5.58
N ILE A 93 3.88 -0.05 5.28
CA ILE A 93 2.68 0.17 6.10
C ILE A 93 1.80 -1.08 6.12
N VAL A 94 1.48 -1.63 4.95
CA VAL A 94 0.59 -2.79 4.85
C VAL A 94 1.21 -4.00 5.55
N ALA A 95 2.48 -4.33 5.27
CA ALA A 95 3.15 -5.44 5.94
C ALA A 95 3.22 -5.26 7.47
N THR A 96 3.35 -4.02 7.95
CA THR A 96 3.28 -3.71 9.38
C THR A 96 1.91 -4.05 9.97
N LEU A 97 0.84 -3.58 9.34
CA LEU A 97 -0.53 -3.83 9.80
C LEU A 97 -0.86 -5.33 9.77
N LYS A 98 -0.48 -6.02 8.70
CA LYS A 98 -0.62 -7.49 8.59
C LYS A 98 0.09 -8.22 9.72
N ALA A 99 1.35 -7.86 10.00
CA ALA A 99 2.10 -8.51 11.07
C ALA A 99 1.37 -8.37 12.43
N ILE A 100 0.83 -7.19 12.73
CA ILE A 100 0.05 -6.97 13.96
C ILE A 100 -1.25 -7.79 13.95
N LEU A 101 -2.00 -7.79 12.84
CA LEU A 101 -3.26 -8.54 12.73
C LEU A 101 -3.04 -10.06 12.83
N HIS A 102 -1.99 -10.58 12.20
CA HIS A 102 -1.58 -11.98 12.33
C HIS A 102 -1.22 -12.34 13.78
N ASN A 103 -0.60 -11.43 14.54
CA ASN A 103 -0.32 -11.64 15.97
C ASN A 103 -1.60 -11.80 16.79
N GLU A 104 -2.69 -11.16 16.37
CA GLU A 104 -4.00 -11.26 17.01
C GLU A 104 -4.90 -12.34 16.39
N ASN A 105 -4.39 -13.15 15.45
CA ASN A 105 -5.13 -14.18 14.71
C ASN A 105 -6.37 -13.62 13.97
N TYR A 106 -6.23 -12.44 13.36
CA TYR A 106 -7.29 -11.84 12.55
C TYR A 106 -7.56 -12.66 11.27
N ASP A 107 -8.80 -12.61 10.79
CA ASP A 107 -9.22 -13.25 9.55
C ASP A 107 -8.65 -12.51 8.30
N GLU A 108 -8.01 -13.27 7.41
CA GLU A 108 -7.35 -12.72 6.22
C GLU A 108 -8.33 -12.11 5.20
N GLU A 109 -9.57 -12.62 5.10
CA GLU A 109 -10.54 -12.13 4.12
C GLU A 109 -11.00 -10.70 4.44
N SER A 110 -11.11 -10.38 5.73
CA SER A 110 -11.55 -9.07 6.23
C SER A 110 -10.40 -8.07 6.44
N GLU A 111 -9.16 -8.54 6.36
CA GLU A 111 -7.97 -7.78 6.69
C GLU A 111 -7.74 -6.57 5.78
N SER A 112 -7.93 -6.76 4.48
CA SER A 112 -7.55 -5.76 3.46
C SER A 112 -8.36 -4.46 3.58
N GLU A 113 -9.65 -4.55 3.90
CA GLU A 113 -10.51 -3.37 4.07
C GLU A 113 -10.17 -2.59 5.34
N LEU A 114 -9.89 -3.30 6.45
CA LEU A 114 -9.41 -2.68 7.68
C LEU A 114 -8.09 -1.95 7.42
N ILE A 115 -7.13 -2.62 6.77
CA ILE A 115 -5.84 -2.04 6.37
C ILE A 115 -6.06 -0.80 5.50
N SER A 116 -6.91 -0.89 4.48
CA SER A 116 -7.24 0.23 3.59
C SER A 116 -7.80 1.43 4.36
N SER A 117 -8.66 1.19 5.37
CA SER A 117 -9.22 2.25 6.22
C SER A 117 -8.17 2.91 7.13
N ILE A 118 -7.14 2.18 7.55
CA ILE A 118 -6.03 2.71 8.36
C ILE A 118 -5.07 3.49 7.48
N CYS A 119 -4.72 2.94 6.30
CA CYS A 119 -3.92 3.65 5.30
C CYS A 119 -4.50 5.04 5.03
N ARG A 120 -5.83 5.15 4.85
CA ARG A 120 -6.52 6.44 4.65
C ARG A 120 -6.21 7.50 5.71
N GLN A 121 -5.97 7.09 6.95
CA GLN A 121 -5.64 8.00 8.06
C GLN A 121 -4.16 8.40 8.08
N VAL A 122 -3.30 7.63 7.41
CA VAL A 122 -1.86 7.85 7.33
C VAL A 122 -1.50 8.60 6.05
N GLU A 123 -1.80 8.01 4.89
CA GLU A 123 -1.61 8.58 3.56
C GLU A 123 -2.39 7.83 2.47
N PRO A 124 -2.68 8.48 1.31
CA PRO A 124 -3.10 7.78 0.10
C PRO A 124 -2.18 6.60 -0.22
N THR A 125 -2.74 5.51 -0.76
CA THR A 125 -2.02 4.26 -0.96
C THR A 125 -2.31 3.63 -2.32
N ASP A 126 -1.37 2.82 -2.81
CA ASP A 126 -1.41 2.23 -4.14
C ASP A 126 -2.23 0.93 -4.22
N GLY A 127 -3.11 0.67 -3.24
CA GLY A 127 -3.99 -0.51 -3.25
C GLY A 127 -3.29 -1.85 -3.04
N VAL A 128 -2.03 -1.86 -2.59
CA VAL A 128 -1.16 -3.05 -2.44
C VAL A 128 -1.59 -4.05 -1.36
N MET A 129 -2.57 -3.70 -0.53
CA MET A 129 -3.15 -4.62 0.46
C MET A 129 -4.03 -5.70 -0.18
N PHE A 130 -4.61 -5.41 -1.35
CA PHE A 130 -5.46 -6.35 -2.07
C PHE A 130 -4.61 -7.24 -2.98
N PRO A 131 -4.84 -8.57 -2.98
CA PRO A 131 -4.09 -9.48 -3.84
C PRO A 131 -4.41 -9.25 -5.32
N GLY A 132 -3.39 -9.42 -6.17
CA GLY A 132 -3.52 -9.31 -7.62
C GLY A 132 -3.66 -7.89 -8.15
N PHE A 133 -4.17 -7.79 -9.37
CA PHE A 133 -4.51 -6.54 -10.04
C PHE A 133 -5.83 -6.02 -9.47
N ASN A 134 -5.85 -4.73 -9.14
CA ASN A 134 -7.01 -4.10 -8.53
C ASN A 134 -7.22 -2.72 -9.14
N ALA A 135 -8.47 -2.39 -9.48
CA ALA A 135 -8.86 -1.01 -9.71
C ALA A 135 -9.11 -0.36 -8.35
N TYR A 136 -8.43 0.75 -8.08
CA TYR A 136 -8.36 1.34 -6.74
C TYR A 136 -8.47 2.87 -6.79
N PHE A 137 -9.36 3.42 -5.95
CA PHE A 137 -9.44 4.86 -5.72
C PHE A 137 -8.39 5.25 -4.67
N HIS A 138 -7.15 5.48 -5.11
CA HIS A 138 -5.97 5.66 -4.25
C HIS A 138 -6.05 6.84 -3.27
N HIS A 139 -6.72 7.94 -3.65
CA HIS A 139 -6.97 9.06 -2.74
C HIS A 139 -8.02 8.75 -1.67
N ASP A 140 -9.08 8.03 -2.04
CA ASP A 140 -10.17 7.65 -1.13
C ASP A 140 -9.82 6.41 -0.30
N CYS A 141 -8.70 5.74 -0.63
CA CYS A 141 -8.30 4.43 -0.12
C CYS A 141 -9.44 3.41 -0.20
N LYS A 142 -10.07 3.29 -1.37
CA LYS A 142 -11.24 2.44 -1.59
C LYS A 142 -11.06 1.52 -2.79
N LEU A 143 -11.30 0.22 -2.58
CA LEU A 143 -11.34 -0.75 -3.65
C LEU A 143 -12.52 -0.44 -4.58
N LYS A 144 -12.25 -0.36 -5.88
CA LYS A 144 -13.28 -0.33 -6.91
C LYS A 144 -13.62 -1.74 -7.36
N GLU A 145 -12.60 -2.53 -7.71
CA GLU A 145 -12.80 -3.83 -8.37
C GLU A 145 -11.55 -4.69 -8.26
N LYS A 146 -11.73 -5.99 -7.97
CA LYS A 146 -10.66 -7.00 -8.04
C LYS A 146 -10.59 -7.52 -9.47
N LEU A 147 -9.45 -7.39 -10.12
CA LEU A 147 -9.24 -7.84 -11.50
C LEU A 147 -8.57 -9.23 -11.58
N GLY A 148 -8.10 -9.76 -10.44
CA GLY A 148 -7.48 -11.08 -10.36
C GLY A 148 -6.00 -11.04 -10.73
N PHE A 149 -5.46 -12.14 -11.24
CA PHE A 149 -4.06 -12.25 -11.62
C PHE A 149 -3.93 -12.44 -13.13
N PHE A 150 -3.04 -11.67 -13.76
CA PHE A 150 -2.69 -11.81 -15.17
C PHE A 150 -1.22 -12.24 -15.30
N PRO A 151 -0.90 -13.16 -16.22
CA PRO A 151 0.49 -13.54 -16.48
C PRO A 151 1.17 -12.41 -17.27
N ILE A 152 1.95 -11.58 -16.58
CA ILE A 152 2.72 -10.50 -17.20
C ILE A 152 4.20 -10.59 -16.80
N GLU A 153 5.07 -10.12 -17.68
CA GLU A 153 6.50 -9.93 -17.40
C GLU A 153 6.84 -8.46 -17.61
N ILE A 154 7.60 -7.87 -16.69
CA ILE A 154 7.89 -6.43 -16.66
C ILE A 154 9.39 -6.23 -16.82
N ILE A 155 9.78 -5.47 -17.84
CA ILE A 155 11.14 -4.95 -18.01
C ILE A 155 11.08 -3.45 -17.78
N GLY A 156 11.65 -3.02 -16.64
CA GLY A 156 11.67 -1.62 -16.23
C GLY A 156 13.05 -0.99 -16.38
N VAL A 157 13.11 0.20 -16.95
CA VAL A 157 14.31 1.06 -16.91
C VAL A 157 14.07 2.16 -15.88
N VAL A 158 14.90 2.20 -14.85
CA VAL A 158 14.78 3.18 -13.77
C VAL A 158 15.97 4.12 -13.84
N GLU A 159 15.72 5.39 -14.15
CA GLU A 159 16.75 6.42 -14.19
C GLU A 159 17.25 6.80 -12.79
N ASP A 160 18.43 7.42 -12.73
CA ASP A 160 18.98 8.00 -11.50
C ASP A 160 18.12 9.18 -11.02
N GLY A 161 18.05 9.37 -9.70
CA GLY A 161 17.22 10.42 -9.07
C GLY A 161 16.09 9.89 -8.20
N PHE A 162 15.33 10.80 -7.59
CA PHE A 162 14.23 10.50 -6.66
C PHE A 162 13.08 11.47 -6.91
N VAL A 163 11.86 10.94 -7.02
CA VAL A 163 10.64 11.77 -7.07
C VAL A 163 10.09 11.90 -5.66
N ASP A 164 10.00 13.14 -5.18
CA ASP A 164 9.28 13.47 -3.95
C ASP A 164 7.77 13.33 -4.20
N THR A 165 7.21 12.20 -3.76
CA THR A 165 5.81 11.83 -3.97
C THR A 165 4.83 12.82 -3.32
N LEU A 166 5.20 13.46 -2.22
CA LEU A 166 4.36 14.48 -1.57
C LEU A 166 4.30 15.76 -2.42
N LYS A 167 5.42 16.18 -3.02
CA LYS A 167 5.45 17.32 -3.96
C LYS A 167 4.77 16.99 -5.29
N PHE A 168 4.84 15.75 -5.74
CA PHE A 168 4.15 15.30 -6.95
C PHE A 168 2.64 15.32 -6.75
N ASN A 169 2.13 14.72 -5.66
CA ASN A 169 0.71 14.62 -5.37
C ASN A 169 0.04 15.94 -4.89
N SER A 170 0.81 16.89 -4.35
CA SER A 170 0.28 18.20 -3.92
C SER A 170 0.03 19.17 -5.08
N LYS A 171 0.56 18.90 -6.27
CA LYS A 171 0.17 19.62 -7.50
C LYS A 171 -1.17 19.06 -7.94
N ASN A 172 -2.20 19.91 -8.09
CA ASN A 172 -3.46 19.54 -8.75
C ASN A 172 -3.14 18.83 -10.07
N ILE A 173 -3.19 17.50 -10.08
CA ILE A 173 -2.90 16.68 -11.25
C ILE A 173 -3.96 17.04 -12.28
N LYS A 174 -3.56 17.82 -13.30
CA LYS A 174 -4.39 18.10 -14.46
C LYS A 174 -4.33 16.86 -15.34
N TYR A 175 -5.26 15.95 -15.12
CA TYR A 175 -5.42 14.79 -16.00
C TYR A 175 -5.64 15.28 -17.44
N SER A 176 -4.83 14.76 -18.34
CA SER A 176 -4.89 14.93 -19.78
C SER A 176 -6.21 14.37 -20.35
N ARG A 177 -6.55 14.77 -21.59
CA ARG A 177 -7.74 14.24 -22.29
C ARG A 177 -7.69 12.72 -22.46
N ASP A 178 -6.49 12.12 -22.52
CA ASP A 178 -6.31 10.69 -22.69
C ASP A 178 -6.56 9.92 -21.38
N GLU A 179 -6.21 10.48 -20.22
CA GLU A 179 -6.53 9.92 -18.90
C GLU A 179 -8.04 9.98 -18.58
N ILE A 180 -8.77 10.95 -19.15
CA ILE A 180 -10.24 10.97 -19.14
C ILE A 180 -10.80 9.90 -20.08
N ARG A 181 -10.12 9.60 -21.20
CA ARG A 181 -10.59 8.61 -22.18
C ARG A 181 -10.56 7.18 -21.64
N VAL A 182 -9.69 6.90 -20.66
CA VAL A 182 -9.67 5.62 -19.91
C VAL A 182 -11.04 5.30 -19.30
N GLN A 183 -11.77 6.30 -18.80
CA GLN A 183 -13.13 6.12 -18.27
C GLN A 183 -14.04 5.45 -19.31
N LYS A 184 -14.04 5.95 -20.55
CA LYS A 184 -14.88 5.43 -21.65
C LYS A 184 -14.48 4.01 -22.06
N LEU A 185 -13.19 3.68 -21.99
CA LEU A 185 -12.73 2.33 -22.32
C LEU A 185 -13.15 1.31 -21.25
N LEU A 186 -13.11 1.69 -19.98
CA LEU A 186 -13.55 0.83 -18.87
C LEU A 186 -15.08 0.66 -18.82
N GLU A 187 -15.85 1.71 -19.11
CA GLU A 187 -17.32 1.62 -19.23
C GLU A 187 -17.75 0.65 -20.35
N ASN A 188 -16.98 0.57 -21.44
CA ASN A 188 -17.26 -0.35 -22.55
C ASN A 188 -16.74 -1.78 -22.31
N ALA A 189 -15.87 -1.98 -21.32
CA ALA A 189 -15.28 -3.28 -21.00
C ALA A 189 -16.05 -4.05 -19.93
N GLN A 190 -17.01 -3.41 -19.24
CA GLN A 190 -17.96 -4.09 -18.37
C GLN A 190 -19.01 -4.83 -19.24
N VAL A 191 -18.72 -6.10 -19.56
CA VAL A 191 -19.65 -7.07 -20.16
C VAL A 191 -20.31 -7.90 -19.08
#